data_AF-A0A7S3ML07-F1
#
_entry.id   AF-A0A7S3ML07-F1
#
_cell.length_a   1.000
_cell.length_b   1.000
_cell.length_c   1.000
_cell.angle_alpha   90.00
_cell.angle_beta   90.00
_cell.angle_gamma   90.00
#
_symmetry.space_group_name_H-M   'P 1'
#
loop_
_entity.id
_entity.type
_entity.pdbx_description
1 polymer ?
#
loop_
_entity_poly.entity_id
_entity_poly.type
_entity_poly.pdbx_seq_one_letter_code
_entity_poly.pdbx_strand_id
1 'polypeptide(L)'
;VRYGQTKLANAMSAMILHEKLHAKGSKVKALSVAPGLAATDLQETTQKMGAMKAWQIHLMFLLRGQSANDGALPMTHACLMPDVESGSMYQPSFQHGGFGPPMCIA
;
A
#
# COMPACT_ATOMS: atom_id res chain seq x y z
N VAL A 1 -15.92 0.50 5.28
CA VAL A 1 -16.23 -0.84 4.69
C VAL A 1 -15.93 -0.90 3.19
N ARG A 2 -16.62 -0.15 2.31
CA ARG A 2 -16.43 -0.22 0.83
C ARG A 2 -14.99 0.00 0.34
N TYR A 3 -14.29 1.00 0.89
CA TYR A 3 -12.88 1.25 0.56
C TYR A 3 -11.99 0.04 0.90
N GLY A 4 -12.15 -0.54 2.09
CA GLY A 4 -11.41 -1.72 2.51
C GLY A 4 -11.63 -2.92 1.60
N GLN A 5 -12.88 -3.17 1.18
CA GLN A 5 -13.20 -4.23 0.20
C GLN A 5 -12.50 -4.00 -1.15
N THR A 6 -12.44 -2.75 -1.62
CA THR A 6 -11.73 -2.41 -2.85
C THR A 6 -10.23 -2.67 -2.72
N LYS A 7 -9.61 -2.32 -1.59
CA LYS A 7 -8.18 -2.58 -1.36
C LYS A 7 -7.87 -4.07 -1.18
N LEU A 8 -8.76 -4.82 -0.53
CA LEU A 8 -8.67 -6.27 -0.48
C LEU A 8 -8.75 -6.90 -1.88
N ALA A 9 -9.70 -6.46 -2.72
CA ALA A 9 -9.83 -6.93 -4.09
C ALA A 9 -8.56 -6.65 -4.93
N ASN A 10 -7.91 -5.50 -4.74
CA ASN A 10 -6.64 -5.19 -5.40
C ASN A 10 -5.53 -6.18 -4.99
N ALA A 11 -5.38 -6.47 -3.69
CA ALA A 11 -4.38 -7.43 -3.21
C ALA A 11 -4.67 -8.85 -3.75
N MET A 12 -5.93 -9.29 -3.70
CA MET A 12 -6.34 -10.57 -4.29
C MET A 12 -6.10 -10.64 -5.79
N SER A 13 -6.33 -9.55 -6.51
CA SER A 13 -6.09 -9.49 -7.96
C SER A 13 -4.61 -9.69 -8.30
N ALA A 14 -3.70 -9.14 -7.49
CA ALA A 14 -2.26 -9.35 -7.67
C ALA A 14 -1.87 -10.82 -7.48
N MET A 15 -2.41 -11.49 -6.45
CA MET A 15 -2.16 -12.93 -6.20
C MET A 15 -2.69 -13.81 -7.34
N ILE A 16 -3.93 -13.57 -7.79
CA ILE A 16 -4.51 -14.32 -8.92
C ILE A 16 -3.74 -14.06 -10.21
N LEU A 17 -3.26 -12.84 -10.42
CA LEU A 17 -2.44 -12.50 -11.58
C LEU A 17 -1.09 -13.21 -11.53
N HIS A 18 -0.45 -13.27 -10.36
CA HIS A 18 0.77 -14.04 -10.14
C HIS A 18 0.58 -15.51 -10.55
N GLU A 19 -0.44 -16.19 -10.04
CA GLU A 19 -0.73 -17.59 -10.38
C GLU A 19 -0.91 -17.79 -11.89
N LYS A 20 -1.69 -16.92 -12.55
CA LYS A 20 -1.95 -17.00 -13.99
C LYS A 20 -0.71 -16.74 -14.84
N LEU A 21 0.15 -15.83 -14.42
CA LEU A 21 1.42 -15.54 -15.10
C LEU A 21 2.41 -16.69 -14.93
N HIS A 22 2.50 -17.23 -13.71
CA HIS A 22 3.36 -18.36 -13.38
C HIS A 22 2.95 -19.62 -14.17
N ALA A 23 1.66 -19.95 -14.23
CA ALA A 23 1.14 -21.07 -15.01
C ALA A 23 1.44 -20.98 -16.52
N LYS A 24 1.70 -19.77 -17.04
CA LYS A 24 2.08 -19.52 -18.43
C LYS A 24 3.60 -19.39 -18.65
N GLY A 25 4.41 -19.59 -17.61
CA GLY A 25 5.86 -19.39 -17.68
C GLY A 25 6.27 -17.93 -17.96
N SER A 26 5.43 -16.96 -17.63
CA SER A 26 5.73 -15.54 -17.83
C SER A 26 6.78 -15.05 -16.84
N LYS A 27 7.67 -14.17 -17.30
CA LYS A 27 8.68 -13.49 -16.46
C LYS A 27 8.16 -12.22 -15.80
N VAL A 28 6.92 -11.81 -16.09
CA VAL A 28 6.30 -10.62 -15.49
C VAL A 28 6.00 -10.91 -14.01
N LYS A 29 6.44 -10.03 -13.11
CA LYS A 29 6.11 -10.10 -11.69
C LYS A 29 4.76 -9.41 -11.44
N ALA A 30 3.91 -10.04 -10.64
CA ALA A 30 2.65 -9.46 -10.16
C ALA A 30 2.67 -9.48 -8.64
N LEU A 31 2.49 -8.32 -8.02
CA LEU A 31 2.68 -8.11 -6.59
C LEU A 31 1.81 -6.93 -6.16
N SER A 32 1.64 -6.74 -4.85
CA SER A 32 0.83 -5.65 -4.31
C SER A 32 1.62 -4.78 -3.33
N VAL A 33 1.24 -3.51 -3.22
CA VAL A 33 1.95 -2.54 -2.38
C VAL A 33 0.96 -1.66 -1.64
N ALA A 34 1.24 -1.39 -0.37
CA ALA A 34 0.55 -0.38 0.42
C ALA A 34 1.52 0.76 0.80
N PRO A 35 1.12 2.04 0.66
CA PRO A 35 1.96 3.19 1.00
C PRO A 35 1.88 3.58 2.49
N GLY A 36 1.22 2.77 3.32
CA GLY A 36 0.84 3.11 4.69
C GLY A 36 0.02 4.39 4.80
N LEU A 37 0.23 5.13 5.89
CA LEU A 37 -0.48 6.36 6.19
C LEU A 37 0.24 7.58 5.59
N ALA A 38 0.31 7.61 4.26
CA ALA A 38 0.97 8.68 3.51
C ALA A 38 0.13 9.97 3.47
N ALA A 39 0.79 11.11 3.72
CA ALA A 39 0.20 12.44 3.69
C ALA A 39 0.01 12.92 2.25
N THR A 40 -1.19 12.66 1.70
CA THR A 40 -1.58 12.99 0.32
C THR A 40 -2.94 13.68 0.30
N ASP A 41 -3.42 14.11 -0.87
CA ASP A 41 -4.72 14.77 -1.02
C ASP A 41 -5.92 13.83 -0.78
N LEU A 42 -5.68 12.51 -0.61
CA LEU A 42 -6.72 11.52 -0.32
C LEU A 42 -7.50 11.89 0.95
N GLN A 43 -6.81 12.37 1.99
CA GLN A 43 -7.46 12.71 3.25
C GLN A 43 -8.22 14.03 3.16
N GLU A 44 -7.74 15.00 2.38
CA GLU A 44 -8.50 16.22 2.08
C GLU A 44 -9.81 15.88 1.34
N THR A 45 -9.74 15.00 0.34
CA THR A 45 -10.92 14.54 -0.39
C THR A 45 -11.88 13.76 0.52
N THR A 46 -11.34 12.93 1.42
CA THR A 46 -12.13 12.19 2.43
C THR A 46 -12.85 13.13 3.38
N GLN A 47 -12.20 14.24 3.78
CA GLN A 47 -12.79 15.30 4.60
C GLN A 47 -13.95 15.99 3.87
N LYS A 48 -13.73 16.36 2.59
CA LYS A 48 -14.74 17.01 1.73
C LYS A 48 -15.97 16.14 1.48
N MET A 49 -15.80 14.81 1.43
CA MET A 49 -16.92 13.86 1.34
C MET A 49 -17.64 13.61 2.68
N GLY A 50 -17.27 14.33 3.74
CA GLY A 50 -17.90 14.22 5.07
C GLY A 50 -17.56 12.93 5.83
N ALA A 51 -16.61 12.12 5.33
CA ALA A 51 -16.28 10.84 5.91
C ALA A 51 -15.36 10.93 7.15
N MET A 52 -14.72 12.08 7.38
CA MET A 52 -13.85 12.31 8.55
C MET A 52 -13.78 13.81 8.90
N LYS A 53 -13.66 14.17 10.18
CA LYS A 53 -13.46 15.57 10.61
C LYS A 53 -11.99 15.98 10.48
N ALA A 54 -11.71 17.26 10.20
CA ALA A 54 -10.35 17.77 10.01
C ALA A 54 -9.39 17.48 11.19
N TRP A 55 -9.86 17.60 12.44
CA TRP A 55 -9.04 17.30 13.62
C TRP A 55 -8.68 15.80 13.76
N GLN A 56 -9.54 14.91 13.26
CA GLN A 56 -9.28 13.46 13.27
C GLN A 56 -8.18 13.11 12.28
N ILE A 57 -8.21 13.72 11.09
CA ILE A 57 -7.15 13.59 10.09
C ILE A 57 -5.82 14.09 10.66
N HIS A 58 -5.84 15.27 11.28
CA HIS A 58 -4.64 15.87 11.87
C HIS A 58 -4.03 14.97 12.97
N LEU A 59 -4.84 14.47 13.90
CA LEU A 59 -4.38 13.58 14.97
C LEU A 59 -3.84 12.24 14.42
N MET A 60 -4.47 11.70 13.38
CA MET A 60 -4.05 10.46 12.73
C MET A 60 -2.66 10.60 12.10
N PHE A 61 -2.40 11.72 11.42
CA PHE A 61 -1.10 12.03 10.83
C PHE A 61 -0.03 12.39 11.85
N LEU A 62 -0.38 13.13 12.91
CA LEU A 62 0.56 13.50 13.96
C LEU A 62 1.15 12.27 14.66
N LEU A 63 0.35 11.22 14.87
CA LEU A 63 0.76 10.04 15.63
C LEU A 63 1.35 8.92 14.78
N ARG A 64 0.94 8.81 13.51
CA ARG A 64 1.17 7.63 12.68
C ARG A 64 1.44 7.93 11.20
N GLY A 65 1.48 9.20 10.83
CA GLY A 65 1.63 9.63 9.46
C GLY A 65 3.06 9.54 8.96
N GLN A 66 3.21 9.38 7.65
CA GLN A 66 4.48 9.58 6.96
C GLN A 66 4.34 10.53 5.77
N SER A 67 5.46 11.08 5.31
CA SER A 67 5.46 11.96 4.15
C SER A 67 4.98 11.20 2.90
N ALA A 68 4.50 11.92 1.88
CA ALA A 68 4.18 11.30 0.59
C ALA A 68 5.40 10.58 -0.02
N ASN A 69 6.60 11.14 0.18
CA ASN A 69 7.85 10.57 -0.33
C ASN A 69 8.19 9.24 0.37
N ASP A 70 8.06 9.20 1.70
CA ASP A 70 8.27 7.95 2.46
C ASP A 70 7.21 6.91 2.12
N GLY A 71 5.96 7.35 1.88
CA GLY A 71 4.87 6.51 1.37
C GLY A 71 5.14 5.88 0.00
N ALA A 72 6.03 6.45 -0.80
CA ALA A 72 6.44 5.88 -2.09
C ALA A 72 7.50 4.78 -1.94
N LEU A 73 8.19 4.68 -0.80
CA LEU A 73 9.29 3.72 -0.60
C LEU A 73 8.88 2.26 -0.85
N PRO A 74 7.72 1.76 -0.37
CA PRO A 74 7.32 0.39 -0.65
C PRO A 74 7.14 0.11 -2.15
N MET A 75 6.67 1.11 -2.91
CA MET A 75 6.44 0.99 -4.36
C MET A 75 7.74 1.04 -5.13
N THR A 76 8.64 1.98 -4.81
CA THR A 76 9.94 2.05 -5.47
C THR A 76 10.80 0.83 -5.15
N HIS A 77 10.76 0.33 -3.91
CA HIS A 77 11.41 -0.93 -3.54
C HIS A 77 10.91 -2.09 -4.40
N ALA A 78 9.59 -2.28 -4.46
CA ALA A 78 8.95 -3.31 -5.25
C ALA A 78 9.28 -3.26 -6.76
N CYS A 79 9.48 -2.06 -7.32
CA CYS A 79 9.79 -1.89 -8.73
C CYS A 79 11.27 -2.07 -9.06
N LEU A 80 12.19 -1.70 -8.15
CA LEU A 80 13.59 -1.51 -8.47
C LEU A 80 14.54 -2.51 -7.83
N MET A 81 14.13 -3.15 -6.73
CA MET A 81 15.04 -4.01 -5.98
C MET A 81 15.07 -5.43 -6.56
N PRO A 82 16.28 -6.04 -6.65
CA PRO A 82 16.46 -7.34 -7.31
C PRO A 82 15.90 -8.52 -6.52
N ASP A 83 15.77 -8.37 -5.20
CA ASP A 83 15.27 -9.36 -4.23
C ASP A 83 13.74 -9.42 -4.17
N VAL A 84 13.04 -8.66 -5.01
CA VAL A 84 11.57 -8.66 -5.04
C VAL A 84 11.04 -9.91 -5.74
N GLU A 85 10.21 -10.68 -5.06
CA GLU A 85 9.55 -11.86 -5.64
C GLU A 85 8.16 -11.53 -6.21
N SER A 86 7.72 -12.34 -7.17
CA SER A 86 6.35 -12.27 -7.68
C SER A 86 5.41 -12.90 -6.65
N GLY A 87 4.18 -12.40 -6.55
CA GLY A 87 3.19 -12.84 -5.58
C GLY A 87 3.26 -12.07 -4.26
N SER A 88 4.34 -11.32 -4.03
CA SER A 88 4.59 -10.69 -2.74
C SER A 88 3.73 -9.45 -2.47
N MET A 89 3.66 -9.06 -1.20
CA MET A 89 3.04 -7.82 -0.75
C MET A 89 4.01 -6.97 0.08
N TYR A 90 4.19 -5.70 -0.30
CA TYR A 90 5.06 -4.76 0.41
C TYR A 90 4.27 -3.66 1.11
N GLN A 91 4.68 -3.33 2.34
CA GLN A 91 4.15 -2.19 3.10
C GLN A 91 5.20 -1.65 4.07
N PRO A 92 4.94 -0.53 4.77
CA PRO A 92 5.84 -0.06 5.82
C PRO A 92 5.92 -1.03 7.02
N SER A 93 7.06 -1.08 7.71
CA SER A 93 7.30 -2.08 8.78
C SER A 93 6.65 -1.77 10.13
N PHE A 94 6.33 -0.51 10.44
CA PHE A 94 5.86 -0.13 11.77
C PHE A 94 4.35 0.08 11.83
N GLN A 95 3.81 -0.11 13.04
CA GLN A 95 2.39 0.08 13.35
C GLN A 95 1.42 -0.57 12.37
N HIS A 96 1.66 -1.85 12.03
CA HIS A 96 0.82 -2.63 11.12
C HIS A 96 0.73 -2.06 9.70
N GLY A 97 1.84 -1.56 9.14
CA GLY A 97 1.84 -0.96 7.81
C GLY A 97 1.61 0.55 7.80
N GLY A 98 1.67 1.23 8.95
CA GLY A 98 1.42 2.66 9.05
C GLY A 98 2.54 3.51 8.47
N PHE A 99 3.79 3.26 8.88
CA PHE A 99 4.97 4.00 8.44
C PHE A 99 6.26 3.20 8.62
N GLY A 100 7.36 3.74 8.11
CA GLY A 100 8.69 3.14 8.23
C GLY A 100 9.20 2.51 6.94
N PRO A 101 10.33 1.79 7.00
CA PRO A 101 10.94 1.20 5.81
C PRO A 101 10.05 0.12 5.17
N PRO A 102 10.21 -0.16 3.86
CA PRO A 102 9.52 -1.25 3.17
C PRO A 102 9.81 -2.60 3.82
N MET A 103 8.77 -3.43 3.92
CA MET A 103 8.83 -4.80 4.41
C MET A 103 7.89 -5.67 3.57
N CYS A 104 8.38 -6.84 3.18
CA CYS A 104 7.56 -7.89 2.58
C CYS A 104 6.73 -8.58 3.67
N ILE A 105 5.43 -8.75 3.46
CA ILE A 105 4.48 -9.29 4.46
C ILE A 105 3.70 -10.52 3.99
N ALA A 106 3.80 -10.85 2.71
CA ALA A 106 3.24 -12.04 2.07
C ALA A 106 4.05 -12.30 0.80
#